data_AF-A0A7W0QKT3-F1
#
_entry.id   AF-A0A7W0QKT3-F1
#
_cell.length_a   1.000
_cell.length_b   1.000
_cell.length_c   1.000
_cell.angle_alpha   90.00
_cell.angle_beta   90.00
_cell.angle_gamma   90.00
#
_symmetry.space_group_name_H-M   'P 1'
#
loop_
_entity.id
_entity.type
_entity.pdbx_description
1 polymer ?
#
loop_
_entity_poly.entity_id
_entity_poly.type
_entity_poly.pdbx_seq_one_letter_code
_entity_poly.pdbx_strand_id
1 'polypeptide(L)'
;MFFPKLRRNAKWMFLFLALVFGLGFVGFGVGAGGVGIGDVFRGGAGSSGVPSIDDAEERVSENPRDAAAFRDLATAHQAEGNTDDAIEALESFVALKPKNAAALVDLASLYLVKVEEAQQRAQVANARAAYLAPGATIASITQFGGSSLEPDPISSAVNNQLSGIVQAELGEAQQAASQAVDAYKRRSATEPRNALYQLELAQTAESAGDVTTAVAAYEKFLDLEPDDPNAVDVKRRLKQLRATATG
;
A
#
# COMPACT_ATOMS: atom_id res chain seq x y z
N MET A 1 5.02 -49.51 -4.96
CA MET A 1 3.62 -49.32 -4.51
C MET A 1 3.57 -49.54 -3.01
N PHE A 2 3.58 -48.49 -2.18
CA PHE A 2 3.39 -48.63 -0.73
C PHE A 2 2.62 -47.41 -0.20
N PHE A 3 1.30 -47.51 -0.13
CA PHE A 3 0.48 -46.63 0.70
C PHE A 3 0.14 -47.41 1.98
N PRO A 4 0.72 -47.07 3.14
CA PRO A 4 0.32 -47.72 4.39
C PRO A 4 -1.11 -47.28 4.74
N LYS A 5 -1.96 -48.24 5.06
CA LYS A 5 -3.35 -48.03 5.50
C LYS A 5 -3.37 -47.00 6.64
N LEU A 6 -3.94 -45.83 6.36
CA LEU A 6 -4.14 -44.77 7.35
C LEU A 6 -4.97 -45.35 8.53
N ARG A 7 -4.36 -45.44 9.71
CA ARG A 7 -5.03 -45.96 10.91
C ARG A 7 -6.25 -45.08 11.19
N ARG A 8 -7.38 -45.71 11.54
CA ARG A 8 -8.73 -45.13 11.71
C ARG A 8 -8.77 -43.87 12.62
N ASN A 9 -7.74 -43.69 13.46
CA ASN A 9 -7.59 -42.56 14.38
C ASN A 9 -6.92 -41.33 13.74
N ALA A 10 -6.24 -41.48 12.60
CA ALA A 10 -5.62 -40.37 11.87
C ALA A 10 -6.67 -39.40 11.31
N LYS A 11 -7.86 -39.89 10.95
CA LYS A 11 -8.98 -39.05 10.45
C LYS A 11 -9.43 -38.02 11.48
N TRP A 12 -9.47 -38.42 12.76
CA TRP A 12 -9.84 -37.51 13.86
C TRP A 12 -8.73 -36.52 14.19
N MET A 13 -7.46 -36.92 14.03
CA MET A 13 -6.32 -36.03 14.17
C MET A 13 -6.29 -34.94 13.08
N PHE A 14 -6.64 -35.28 11.83
CA PHE A 14 -6.77 -34.28 10.76
C PHE A 14 -7.96 -33.33 10.97
N LEU A 15 -9.09 -33.83 11.46
CA LEU A 15 -10.24 -32.98 11.81
C LEU A 15 -9.91 -32.00 12.94
N PHE A 16 -9.20 -32.48 13.98
CA PHE A 16 -8.74 -31.62 15.06
C PHE A 16 -7.70 -30.59 14.56
N LEU A 17 -6.74 -31.02 13.74
CA LEU A 17 -5.74 -30.12 13.16
C LEU A 17 -6.40 -29.06 12.26
N ALA A 18 -7.38 -29.44 11.44
CA ALA A 18 -8.14 -28.53 10.59
C ALA A 18 -8.98 -27.53 11.41
N LEU A 19 -9.54 -27.96 12.55
CA LEU A 19 -10.29 -27.09 13.44
C LEU A 19 -9.39 -26.11 14.19
N VAL A 20 -8.21 -26.54 14.63
CA VAL A 20 -7.20 -25.66 15.25
C VAL A 20 -6.64 -24.68 14.21
N PHE A 21 -6.39 -25.13 12.98
CA PHE A 21 -5.93 -24.25 11.90
C PHE A 21 -7.03 -23.27 11.47
N GLY A 22 -8.29 -23.71 11.37
CA GLY A 22 -9.43 -22.86 11.04
C GLY A 22 -9.72 -21.81 12.12
N LEU A 23 -9.67 -22.18 13.40
CA LEU A 23 -9.82 -21.25 14.51
C LEU A 23 -8.61 -20.32 14.65
N GLY A 24 -7.40 -20.82 14.39
CA GLY A 24 -6.19 -20.00 14.34
C GLY A 24 -6.22 -18.97 13.22
N PHE A 25 -6.73 -19.35 12.04
CA PHE A 25 -6.81 -18.46 10.87
C PHE A 25 -7.84 -17.34 11.07
N VAL A 26 -8.99 -17.65 11.68
CA VAL A 26 -10.04 -16.64 11.99
C VAL A 26 -9.65 -15.77 13.19
N GLY A 27 -8.91 -16.31 14.17
CA GLY A 27 -8.49 -15.57 15.36
C GLY A 27 -7.23 -14.71 15.19
N PHE A 28 -6.31 -15.08 14.28
CA PHE A 28 -5.05 -14.36 14.08
C PHE A 28 -4.98 -13.51 12.80
N GLY A 29 -5.97 -13.56 11.91
CA GLY A 29 -6.05 -12.63 10.76
C GLY A 29 -4.85 -12.67 9.81
N VAL A 30 -4.10 -13.78 9.76
CA VAL A 30 -2.92 -13.93 8.89
C VAL A 30 -3.39 -14.40 7.52
N GLY A 31 -3.99 -13.51 6.73
CA GLY A 31 -4.51 -13.87 5.41
C GLY A 31 -5.14 -12.73 4.60
N ALA A 32 -5.50 -11.62 5.24
CA ALA A 32 -5.83 -10.36 4.58
C ALA A 32 -4.85 -9.33 5.13
N GLY A 33 -4.09 -8.67 4.25
CA GLY A 33 -3.22 -7.58 4.65
C GLY A 33 -4.05 -6.49 5.34
N GLY A 34 -3.62 -6.07 6.53
CA GLY A 34 -4.15 -4.90 7.20
C GLY A 34 -5.13 -5.19 8.34
N VAL A 35 -4.60 -5.53 9.52
CA VAL A 35 -4.85 -4.81 10.79
C VAL A 35 -3.73 -5.25 11.74
N GLY A 36 -2.88 -4.31 12.16
CA GLY A 36 -1.90 -4.57 13.21
C GLY A 36 -2.63 -4.73 14.55
N ILE A 37 -2.56 -5.93 15.15
CA ILE A 37 -3.11 -6.25 16.49
C ILE A 37 -2.63 -5.24 17.57
N GLY A 38 -1.55 -4.49 17.29
CA GLY A 38 -1.04 -3.42 18.15
C GLY A 38 -1.96 -2.21 18.33
N ASP A 39 -2.93 -1.96 17.44
CA ASP A 39 -3.83 -0.80 17.51
C ASP A 39 -5.12 -1.10 18.31
N VAL A 40 -5.60 -2.36 18.25
CA VAL A 40 -6.76 -2.85 19.02
C VAL A 40 -6.53 -2.81 20.54
N PHE A 41 -5.28 -2.86 21.00
CA PHE A 41 -4.95 -2.91 22.43
C PHE A 41 -4.57 -1.56 23.06
N ARG A 42 -4.47 -0.46 22.29
CA ARG A 42 -3.90 0.80 22.79
C ARG A 42 -4.91 1.93 23.05
N GLY A 43 -6.14 1.83 22.55
CA GLY A 43 -7.24 2.76 22.85
C GLY A 43 -8.20 2.18 23.89
N GLY A 44 -8.40 2.87 25.01
CA GLY A 44 -9.14 2.37 26.17
C GLY A 44 -10.59 1.93 25.91
N ALA A 45 -10.95 0.82 26.57
CA ALA A 45 -12.29 0.37 27.00
C ALA A 45 -13.50 0.87 26.18
N GLY A 46 -13.99 0.03 25.26
CA GLY A 46 -15.39 0.12 24.83
C GLY A 46 -15.75 -0.23 23.38
N SER A 47 -15.13 -1.20 22.71
CA SER A 47 -15.73 -1.97 21.60
C SER A 47 -14.68 -2.95 21.08
N SER A 48 -14.84 -4.24 21.39
CA SER A 48 -13.98 -5.31 20.90
C SER A 48 -14.42 -5.79 19.51
N GLY A 49 -14.66 -4.84 18.59
CA GLY A 49 -15.09 -5.10 17.23
C GLY A 49 -14.74 -3.91 16.32
N VAL A 50 -14.43 -4.20 15.06
CA VAL A 50 -14.37 -3.17 14.01
C VAL A 50 -15.72 -2.43 14.00
N PRO A 51 -15.75 -1.08 14.02
CA PRO A 51 -16.99 -0.32 13.92
C PRO A 51 -17.76 -0.70 12.64
N SER A 52 -19.10 -0.71 12.71
CA SER A 52 -19.93 -0.78 11.50
C SER A 52 -19.78 0.52 10.71
N ILE A 53 -19.78 0.45 9.38
CA ILE A 53 -19.78 1.66 8.53
C ILE A 53 -21.00 2.51 8.83
N ASP A 54 -22.20 1.91 8.87
CA ASP A 54 -23.46 2.63 9.13
C ASP A 54 -23.42 3.40 10.45
N ASP A 55 -22.95 2.76 11.53
CA ASP A 55 -22.84 3.40 12.85
C ASP A 55 -21.80 4.53 12.85
N ALA A 56 -20.69 4.35 12.14
CA ALA A 56 -19.63 5.35 12.05
C ALA A 56 -20.06 6.55 11.19
N GLU A 57 -20.77 6.33 10.09
CA GLU A 57 -21.35 7.38 9.25
C GLU A 57 -22.40 8.19 10.01
N GLU A 58 -23.28 7.54 10.76
CA GLU A 58 -24.27 8.21 11.60
C GLU A 58 -23.58 9.15 12.60
N ARG A 59 -22.54 8.66 13.30
CA ARG A 59 -21.76 9.49 14.24
C ARG A 59 -21.10 10.70 13.58
N VAL A 60 -20.56 10.53 12.37
CA VAL A 60 -19.97 11.65 11.60
C VAL A 60 -21.07 12.64 11.20
N SER A 61 -22.26 12.16 10.83
CA SER A 61 -23.39 13.02 10.44
C SER A 61 -23.96 13.82 11.61
N GLU A 62 -24.07 13.20 12.79
CA GLU A 62 -24.55 13.84 14.01
C GLU A 62 -23.55 14.89 14.54
N ASN A 63 -22.26 14.59 14.41
CA ASN A 63 -21.20 15.49 14.85
C ASN A 63 -20.03 15.58 13.85
N PRO A 64 -20.12 16.47 12.84
CA PRO A 64 -19.07 16.66 11.83
C PRO A 64 -17.74 17.24 12.36
N ARG A 65 -17.61 17.46 13.68
CA ARG A 65 -16.37 17.91 14.32
C ARG A 65 -15.80 16.86 15.27
N ASP A 66 -16.43 15.68 15.37
CA ASP A 66 -15.89 14.56 16.13
C ASP A 66 -14.78 13.87 15.33
N ALA A 67 -13.54 14.22 15.63
CA ALA A 67 -12.40 13.54 15.04
C ALA A 67 -12.41 12.03 15.34
N ALA A 68 -12.89 11.57 16.51
CA ALA A 68 -12.91 10.14 16.80
C ALA A 68 -13.87 9.39 15.87
N ALA A 69 -15.03 9.98 15.55
CA ALA A 69 -15.98 9.40 14.59
C ALA A 69 -15.37 9.20 13.20
N PHE A 70 -14.60 10.18 12.70
CA PHE A 70 -13.87 10.03 11.44
C PHE A 70 -12.79 8.95 11.48
N ARG A 71 -12.15 8.72 12.64
CA ARG A 71 -11.19 7.62 12.81
C ARG A 71 -11.90 6.27 12.74
N ASP A 72 -13.02 6.14 13.45
CA ASP A 72 -13.82 4.92 13.48
C ASP A 72 -14.35 4.59 12.07
N LEU A 73 -14.81 5.61 11.33
CA LEU A 73 -15.23 5.48 9.94
C LEU A 73 -14.09 5.00 9.03
N ALA A 74 -12.90 5.61 9.14
CA ALA A 74 -11.73 5.16 8.39
C ALA A 74 -11.36 3.71 8.69
N THR A 75 -11.43 3.30 9.97
CA THR A 75 -11.17 1.91 10.38
C THR A 75 -12.23 0.94 9.86
N ALA A 76 -13.50 1.34 9.82
CA ALA A 76 -14.57 0.53 9.25
C ALA A 76 -14.35 0.31 7.74
N HIS A 77 -14.09 1.37 6.98
CA HIS A 77 -13.79 1.25 5.54
C HIS A 77 -12.51 0.44 5.27
N GLN A 78 -11.46 0.58 6.10
CA GLN A 78 -10.25 -0.24 6.01
C GLN A 78 -10.55 -1.74 6.14
N ALA A 79 -11.39 -2.12 7.10
CA ALA A 79 -11.72 -3.51 7.34
C ALA A 79 -12.53 -4.13 6.20
N GLU A 80 -13.26 -3.32 5.43
CA GLU A 80 -13.99 -3.75 4.24
C GLU A 80 -13.16 -3.68 2.95
N GLY A 81 -11.95 -3.11 2.99
CA GLY A 81 -11.11 -2.90 1.81
C GLY A 81 -11.52 -1.70 0.95
N ASN A 82 -12.34 -0.80 1.50
CA ASN A 82 -12.75 0.45 0.86
C ASN A 82 -11.65 1.52 1.05
N THR A 83 -10.50 1.33 0.41
CA THR A 83 -9.29 2.14 0.62
C THR A 83 -9.52 3.63 0.37
N ASP A 84 -10.29 4.01 -0.66
CA ASP A 84 -10.58 5.41 -0.98
C ASP A 84 -11.43 6.11 0.10
N ASP A 85 -12.51 5.46 0.54
CA ASP A 85 -13.37 6.00 1.59
C ASP A 85 -12.63 6.10 2.94
N ALA A 86 -11.77 5.12 3.22
CA ALA A 86 -10.90 5.17 4.39
C ALA A 86 -9.94 6.36 4.36
N ILE A 87 -9.38 6.67 3.18
CA ILE A 87 -8.54 7.86 2.98
C ILE A 87 -9.36 9.12 3.25
N GLU A 88 -10.55 9.27 2.66
CA GLU A 88 -11.39 10.45 2.82
C GLU A 88 -11.78 10.70 4.30
N ALA A 89 -12.18 9.64 5.01
CA ALA A 89 -12.51 9.72 6.42
C ALA A 89 -11.28 10.14 7.26
N LEU A 90 -10.10 9.57 6.96
CA LEU A 90 -8.88 9.91 7.69
C LEU A 90 -8.31 11.28 7.31
N GLU A 91 -8.52 11.76 6.09
CA GLU A 91 -8.22 13.13 5.70
C GLU A 91 -9.07 14.13 6.50
N SER A 92 -10.35 13.82 6.68
CA SER A 92 -11.26 14.61 7.53
C SER A 92 -10.79 14.60 8.99
N PHE A 93 -10.35 13.45 9.52
CA PHE A 93 -9.70 13.37 10.83
C PHE A 93 -8.49 14.31 10.92
N VAL A 94 -7.60 14.22 9.94
CA VAL A 94 -6.34 14.98 9.88
C VAL A 94 -6.60 16.48 9.68
N ALA A 95 -7.69 16.87 9.01
CA ALA A 95 -8.11 18.26 8.92
C ALA A 95 -8.50 18.83 10.30
N LEU A 96 -9.16 18.02 11.14
CA LEU A 96 -9.51 18.40 12.52
C LEU A 96 -8.30 18.36 13.47
N LYS A 97 -7.38 17.42 13.26
CA LYS A 97 -6.17 17.21 14.09
C LYS A 97 -4.89 17.18 13.26
N PRO A 98 -4.44 18.32 12.69
CA PRO A 98 -3.38 18.36 11.66
C PRO A 98 -1.97 17.99 12.13
N LYS A 99 -1.75 17.94 13.45
CA LYS A 99 -0.46 17.59 14.06
C LYS A 99 -0.46 16.20 14.74
N ASN A 100 -1.52 15.40 14.54
CA ASN A 100 -1.54 14.05 15.08
C ASN A 100 -0.58 13.16 14.26
N ALA A 101 0.58 12.84 14.83
CA ALA A 101 1.59 12.05 14.16
C ALA A 101 1.10 10.64 13.80
N ALA A 102 0.31 9.98 14.66
CA ALA A 102 -0.22 8.65 14.38
C ALA A 102 -1.16 8.67 13.16
N ALA A 103 -2.12 9.60 13.14
CA ALA A 103 -3.05 9.72 12.01
C ALA A 103 -2.34 10.07 10.69
N LEU A 104 -1.24 10.83 10.74
CA LEU A 104 -0.42 11.09 9.55
C LEU A 104 0.31 9.84 9.06
N VAL A 105 0.76 8.94 9.95
CA VAL A 105 1.28 7.63 9.54
C VAL A 105 0.19 6.80 8.90
N ASP A 106 -0.97 6.70 9.53
CA ASP A 106 -2.05 5.86 9.04
C ASP A 106 -2.56 6.33 7.67
N LEU A 107 -2.58 7.65 7.45
CA LEU A 107 -2.92 8.24 6.16
C LEU A 107 -1.86 7.90 5.11
N ALA A 108 -0.58 8.01 5.46
CA ALA A 108 0.50 7.60 4.57
C ALA A 108 0.43 6.10 4.23
N SER A 109 0.12 5.24 5.22
CA SER A 109 -0.05 3.81 5.02
C SER A 109 -1.21 3.49 4.09
N LEU A 110 -2.35 4.16 4.23
CA LEU A 110 -3.47 4.02 3.30
C LEU A 110 -3.10 4.44 1.87
N TYR A 111 -2.37 5.54 1.73
CA TYR A 111 -1.86 5.95 0.43
C TYR A 111 -0.91 4.91 -0.19
N LEU A 112 -0.07 4.26 0.61
CA LEU A 112 0.78 3.16 0.13
C LEU A 112 -0.03 1.93 -0.28
N VAL A 113 -1.12 1.59 0.42
CA VAL A 113 -2.06 0.55 -0.03
C VAL A 113 -2.66 0.92 -1.38
N LYS A 114 -3.08 2.17 -1.57
CA LYS A 114 -3.58 2.67 -2.85
C LYS A 114 -2.53 2.58 -3.98
N VAL A 115 -1.25 2.82 -3.68
CA VAL A 115 -0.14 2.58 -4.63
C VAL A 115 -0.10 1.10 -5.04
N GLU A 116 -0.15 0.18 -4.08
CA GLU A 116 -0.11 -1.26 -4.34
C GLU A 116 -1.32 -1.73 -5.17
N GLU A 117 -2.52 -1.26 -4.83
CA GLU A 117 -3.75 -1.56 -5.57
C GLU A 117 -3.68 -1.06 -7.02
N ALA A 118 -3.27 0.20 -7.22
CA ALA A 118 -3.13 0.77 -8.56
C ALA A 118 -2.05 0.04 -9.38
N GLN A 119 -0.92 -0.34 -8.75
CA GLN A 119 0.10 -1.16 -9.42
C GLN A 119 -0.44 -2.56 -9.78
N GLN A 120 -1.24 -3.17 -8.92
CA GLN A 120 -1.88 -4.44 -9.21
C GLN A 120 -2.86 -4.32 -10.37
N ARG A 121 -3.70 -3.28 -10.41
CA ARG A 121 -4.60 -2.99 -11.53
C ARG A 121 -3.83 -2.76 -12.83
N ALA A 122 -2.70 -2.04 -12.79
CA ALA A 122 -1.81 -1.87 -13.93
C ALA A 122 -1.23 -3.20 -14.43
N GLN A 123 -0.82 -4.10 -13.53
CA GLN A 123 -0.32 -5.44 -13.90
C GLN A 123 -1.41 -6.30 -14.55
N VAL A 124 -2.63 -6.28 -14.00
CA VAL A 124 -3.79 -6.98 -14.58
C VAL A 124 -4.13 -6.43 -15.97
N ALA A 125 -4.13 -5.11 -16.14
CA ALA A 125 -4.37 -4.47 -17.43
C ALA A 125 -3.29 -4.85 -18.47
N ASN A 126 -2.02 -4.89 -18.08
CA ASN A 126 -0.93 -5.37 -18.92
C ASN A 126 -1.08 -6.84 -19.32
N ALA A 127 -1.41 -7.73 -18.37
CA ALA A 127 -1.64 -9.14 -18.65
C ALA A 127 -2.84 -9.34 -19.61
N ARG A 128 -3.89 -8.52 -19.45
CA ARG A 128 -5.04 -8.51 -20.34
C ARG A 128 -4.68 -8.05 -21.75
N ALA A 129 -3.78 -7.08 -21.90
CA ALA A 129 -3.27 -6.64 -23.21
C ALA A 129 -2.54 -7.75 -23.94
N ALA A 130 -1.63 -8.46 -23.24
CA ALA A 130 -0.93 -9.60 -23.80
C ALA A 130 -1.88 -10.73 -24.25
N TYR A 131 -3.00 -10.92 -23.54
CA TYR A 131 -3.99 -11.96 -23.85
C TYR A 131 -4.96 -11.58 -24.97
N LEU A 132 -5.44 -10.33 -25.02
CA LEU A 132 -6.46 -9.88 -25.97
C LEU A 132 -5.90 -9.43 -27.32
N ALA A 133 -4.62 -9.05 -27.37
CA ALA A 133 -3.95 -8.67 -28.61
C ALA A 133 -2.76 -9.61 -28.94
N PRO A 134 -2.97 -10.95 -29.00
CA PRO A 134 -1.90 -11.86 -29.36
C PRO A 134 -1.47 -11.63 -30.82
N GLY A 135 -2.34 -11.08 -31.67
CA GLY A 135 -1.97 -10.70 -33.04
C GLY A 135 -0.87 -9.64 -33.11
N ALA A 136 -0.84 -8.69 -32.17
CA ALA A 136 0.23 -7.68 -32.10
C ALA A 136 1.56 -8.27 -31.60
N THR A 137 1.51 -9.17 -30.61
CA THR A 137 2.71 -9.87 -30.13
C THR A 137 3.21 -10.89 -31.16
N ILE A 138 2.32 -11.65 -31.80
CA ILE A 138 2.64 -12.58 -32.90
C ILE A 138 3.20 -11.84 -34.12
N ALA A 139 2.64 -10.70 -34.51
CA ALA A 139 3.18 -9.85 -35.58
C ALA A 139 4.62 -9.37 -35.29
N SER A 140 4.95 -9.14 -34.02
CA SER A 140 6.30 -8.73 -33.59
C SER A 140 7.32 -9.88 -33.55
N ILE A 141 6.90 -11.13 -33.31
CA ILE A 141 7.78 -12.32 -33.22
C ILE A 141 7.81 -13.16 -34.51
N THR A 142 6.82 -13.03 -35.38
CA THR A 142 6.68 -13.86 -36.59
C THR A 142 7.08 -13.07 -37.83
N GLN A 143 8.39 -12.94 -38.03
CA GLN A 143 8.98 -12.31 -39.22
C GLN A 143 9.22 -13.39 -40.30
N PHE A 144 8.17 -13.89 -40.95
CA PHE A 144 8.34 -14.79 -42.09
C PHE A 144 8.67 -13.98 -43.35
N GLY A 145 9.90 -14.13 -43.87
CA GLY A 145 10.30 -13.52 -45.15
C GLY A 145 10.66 -12.03 -45.10
N GLY A 146 10.93 -11.47 -43.92
CA GLY A 146 11.43 -10.10 -43.77
C GLY A 146 10.36 -8.99 -43.68
N SER A 147 9.09 -9.33 -43.90
CA SER A 147 7.96 -8.40 -43.71
C SER A 147 7.22 -8.76 -42.42
N SER A 148 7.10 -7.81 -41.49
CA SER A 148 6.22 -7.96 -40.33
C SER A 148 4.78 -8.01 -40.82
N LEU A 149 3.98 -8.96 -40.30
CA LEU A 149 2.53 -8.92 -40.50
C LEU A 149 2.03 -7.62 -39.86
N GLU A 150 1.39 -6.77 -40.64
CA GLU A 150 0.86 -5.50 -40.13
C GLU A 150 -0.14 -5.80 -39.00
N PRO A 151 0.02 -5.17 -37.80
CA PRO A 151 -0.91 -5.41 -36.71
C PRO A 151 -2.32 -5.02 -37.18
N ASP A 152 -3.26 -5.97 -37.14
CA ASP A 152 -4.66 -5.72 -37.48
C ASP A 152 -5.16 -4.47 -36.73
N PRO A 153 -5.83 -3.49 -37.38
CA PRO A 153 -6.38 -2.31 -36.72
C PRO A 153 -7.15 -2.61 -35.43
N ILE A 154 -7.78 -3.78 -35.32
CA ILE A 154 -8.43 -4.23 -34.08
C ILE A 154 -7.41 -4.46 -32.95
N SER A 155 -6.32 -5.18 -33.24
CA SER A 155 -5.24 -5.44 -32.27
C SER A 155 -4.56 -4.14 -31.83
N SER A 156 -4.34 -3.21 -32.77
CA SER A 156 -3.79 -1.88 -32.48
C SER A 156 -4.72 -1.04 -31.61
N ALA A 157 -6.03 -1.06 -31.89
CA ALA A 157 -7.02 -0.34 -31.09
C ALA A 157 -7.11 -0.88 -29.66
N VAL A 158 -7.09 -2.21 -29.49
CA VAL A 158 -7.10 -2.87 -28.18
C VAL A 158 -5.84 -2.55 -27.38
N ASN A 159 -4.66 -2.58 -28.01
CA ASN A 159 -3.40 -2.21 -27.36
C ASN A 159 -3.37 -0.74 -26.91
N ASN A 160 -3.86 0.18 -27.74
CA ASN A 160 -3.93 1.60 -27.39
C ASN A 160 -4.87 1.84 -26.20
N GLN A 161 -6.04 1.20 -26.19
CA GLN A 161 -6.99 1.30 -25.09
C GLN A 161 -6.39 0.77 -23.77
N LEU A 162 -5.75 -0.41 -23.81
CA LEU A 162 -5.18 -1.02 -22.61
C LEU A 162 -3.93 -0.28 -22.12
N SER A 163 -3.12 0.27 -23.03
CA SER A 163 -2.01 1.14 -22.68
C SER A 163 -2.49 2.43 -22.01
N GLY A 164 -3.65 2.98 -22.43
CA GLY A 164 -4.29 4.11 -21.76
C GLY A 164 -4.72 3.78 -20.32
N ILE A 165 -5.28 2.58 -20.09
CA ILE A 165 -5.63 2.10 -18.74
C ILE A 165 -4.36 1.97 -17.89
N VAL A 166 -3.32 1.30 -18.40
CA VAL A 166 -2.05 1.14 -17.66
C VAL A 166 -1.44 2.50 -17.29
N GLN A 167 -1.48 3.48 -18.20
CA GLN A 167 -0.99 4.83 -17.90
C GLN A 167 -1.82 5.52 -16.82
N ALA A 168 -3.15 5.36 -16.84
CA ALA A 168 -4.03 5.93 -15.82
C ALA A 168 -3.74 5.33 -14.43
N GLU A 169 -3.64 3.99 -14.33
CA GLU A 169 -3.34 3.29 -13.08
C GLU A 169 -1.95 3.66 -12.54
N LEU A 170 -0.94 3.80 -13.41
CA LEU A 170 0.38 4.27 -12.99
C LEU A 170 0.36 5.73 -12.53
N GLY A 171 -0.46 6.58 -13.15
CA GLY A 171 -0.66 7.97 -12.72
C GLY A 171 -1.30 8.05 -11.34
N GLU A 172 -2.30 7.21 -11.07
CA GLU A 172 -2.92 7.09 -9.74
C GLU A 172 -1.91 6.62 -8.69
N ALA A 173 -1.11 5.61 -9.01
CA ALA A 173 -0.03 5.14 -8.13
C ALA A 173 0.99 6.25 -7.84
N GLN A 174 1.39 7.03 -8.84
CA GLN A 174 2.30 8.17 -8.64
C GLN A 174 1.70 9.26 -7.76
N GLN A 175 0.40 9.57 -7.96
CA GLN A 175 -0.31 10.53 -7.14
C GLN A 175 -0.40 10.05 -5.69
N ALA A 176 -0.84 8.82 -5.45
CA ALA A 176 -0.92 8.25 -4.11
C ALA A 176 0.44 8.21 -3.41
N ALA A 177 1.51 7.87 -4.14
CA ALA A 177 2.88 7.91 -3.61
C ALA A 177 3.28 9.33 -3.18
N SER A 178 2.93 10.36 -3.96
CA SER A 178 3.19 11.76 -3.58
C SER A 178 2.43 12.18 -2.32
N GLN A 179 1.18 11.73 -2.16
CA GLN A 179 0.36 12.00 -0.98
C GLN A 179 0.92 11.29 0.27
N ALA A 180 1.43 10.07 0.13
CA ALA A 180 2.14 9.37 1.21
C ALA A 180 3.38 10.15 1.67
N VAL A 181 4.19 10.65 0.73
CA VAL A 181 5.36 11.49 1.03
C VAL A 181 4.94 12.76 1.77
N ASP A 182 3.88 13.43 1.35
CA ASP A 182 3.40 14.65 1.99
C ASP A 182 2.89 14.41 3.42
N ALA A 183 2.22 13.28 3.67
CA ALA A 183 1.82 12.88 5.02
C ALA A 183 3.05 12.67 5.93
N TYR A 184 4.10 12.00 5.45
CA TYR A 184 5.36 11.86 6.20
C TYR A 184 6.12 13.18 6.36
N LYS A 185 6.09 14.09 5.36
CA LYS A 185 6.66 15.44 5.49
C LYS A 185 5.98 16.21 6.62
N ARG A 186 4.64 16.15 6.68
CA ARG A 186 3.87 16.78 7.75
C ARG A 186 4.18 16.16 9.11
N ARG A 187 4.34 14.83 9.18
CA ARG A 187 4.72 14.15 10.43
C ARG A 187 6.14 14.52 10.88
N SER A 188 7.10 14.56 9.97
CA SER A 188 8.48 14.94 10.32
C SER A 188 8.57 16.42 10.76
N ALA A 189 7.62 17.26 10.35
CA ALA A 189 7.49 18.64 10.80
C ALA A 189 6.89 18.79 12.21
N THR A 190 6.14 17.80 12.74
CA THR A 190 5.64 17.85 14.13
C THR A 190 6.76 17.65 15.14
N GLU A 191 7.74 16.80 14.82
CA GLU A 191 8.94 16.57 15.63
C GLU A 191 10.21 16.66 14.77
N PRO A 192 10.70 17.89 14.47
CA PRO A 192 11.79 18.09 13.52
C PRO A 192 13.15 17.49 13.92
N ARG A 193 13.32 17.14 15.20
CA ARG A 193 14.54 16.54 15.77
C ARG A 193 14.44 15.03 15.96
N ASN A 194 13.33 14.42 15.56
CA ASN A 194 13.16 12.98 15.61
C ASN A 194 13.82 12.37 14.36
N ALA A 195 14.97 11.72 14.54
CA ALA A 195 15.74 11.14 13.43
C ALA A 195 14.95 10.04 12.72
N LEU A 196 14.25 9.19 13.47
CA LEU A 196 13.39 8.14 12.89
C LEU A 196 12.36 8.72 11.91
N TYR A 197 11.76 9.88 12.23
CA TYR A 197 10.78 10.50 11.33
C TYR A 197 11.42 11.03 10.04
N GLN A 198 12.67 11.46 10.10
CA GLN A 198 13.44 11.83 8.90
C GLN A 198 13.80 10.58 8.07
N LEU A 199 14.15 9.47 8.73
CA LEU A 199 14.47 8.22 8.06
C LEU A 199 13.26 7.64 7.32
N GLU A 200 12.09 7.61 7.98
CA GLU A 200 10.83 7.12 7.37
C GLU A 200 10.41 8.01 6.19
N LEU A 201 10.49 9.35 6.35
CA LEU A 201 10.26 10.27 5.23
C LEU A 201 11.21 10.01 4.06
N ALA A 202 12.50 9.80 4.33
CA ALA A 202 13.48 9.56 3.29
C ALA A 202 13.19 8.27 2.50
N GLN A 203 12.85 7.19 3.21
CA GLN A 203 12.52 5.90 2.61
C GLN A 203 11.24 5.97 1.77
N THR A 204 10.18 6.65 2.26
CA THR A 204 8.95 6.82 1.48
C THR A 204 9.16 7.74 0.28
N ALA A 205 9.91 8.82 0.43
CA ALA A 205 10.26 9.70 -0.69
C ALA A 205 11.07 8.96 -1.76
N GLU A 206 11.99 8.10 -1.33
CA GLU A 206 12.79 7.30 -2.24
C GLU A 206 11.94 6.27 -2.99
N SER A 207 11.04 5.55 -2.31
CA SER A 207 10.15 4.58 -2.97
C SER A 207 9.16 5.25 -3.93
N ALA A 208 8.76 6.49 -3.64
CA ALA A 208 7.95 7.33 -4.51
C ALA A 208 8.72 7.95 -5.69
N GLY A 209 10.05 7.82 -5.73
CA GLY A 209 10.90 8.47 -6.73
C GLY A 209 11.12 9.98 -6.51
N ASP A 210 10.68 10.53 -5.38
CA ASP A 210 10.99 11.91 -4.95
C ASP A 210 12.42 11.97 -4.39
N VAL A 211 13.39 11.89 -5.30
CA VAL A 211 14.82 11.87 -4.97
C VAL A 211 15.24 13.13 -4.19
N THR A 212 14.65 14.28 -4.51
CA THR A 212 14.98 15.55 -3.84
C THR A 212 14.62 15.51 -2.36
N THR A 213 13.40 15.08 -2.04
CA THR A 213 12.98 14.93 -0.64
C THR A 213 13.77 13.83 0.06
N ALA A 214 14.01 12.69 -0.61
CA ALA A 214 14.75 11.58 -0.03
C ALA A 214 16.16 11.98 0.40
N VAL A 215 16.91 12.67 -0.47
CA VAL A 215 18.25 13.17 -0.20
C VAL A 215 18.25 14.12 1.02
N ALA A 216 17.34 15.10 1.04
CA ALA A 216 17.26 16.07 2.13
C ALA A 216 16.92 15.41 3.49
N ALA A 217 16.01 14.44 3.48
CA ALA A 217 15.61 13.73 4.69
C ALA A 217 16.71 12.78 5.20
N TYR A 218 17.43 12.09 4.31
CA TYR A 218 18.60 11.28 4.69
C TYR A 218 19.75 12.10 5.26
N GLU A 219 20.04 13.27 4.67
CA GLU A 219 21.04 14.20 5.21
C GLU A 219 20.67 14.62 6.64
N LYS A 220 19.42 15.03 6.83
CA LYS A 220 18.93 15.44 8.14
C LYS A 220 18.94 14.31 9.16
N PHE A 221 18.67 13.06 8.75
CA PHE A 221 18.85 11.89 9.61
C PHE A 221 20.30 11.74 10.08
N LEU A 222 21.27 11.81 9.17
CA LEU A 222 22.69 11.69 9.49
C LEU A 222 23.22 12.85 10.35
N ASP A 223 22.64 14.04 10.22
CA ASP A 223 22.96 15.19 11.06
C ASP A 223 22.44 15.02 12.49
N LEU A 224 21.27 14.37 12.66
CA LEU A 224 20.66 14.13 13.97
C LEU A 224 21.31 12.95 14.70
N GLU A 225 21.56 11.84 13.99
CA GLU A 225 22.12 10.61 14.56
C GLU A 225 23.25 10.03 13.68
N PRO A 226 24.46 10.63 13.73
CA PRO A 226 25.59 10.23 12.88
C PRO A 226 26.14 8.82 13.18
N ASP A 227 25.89 8.33 14.40
CA ASP A 227 26.37 7.05 14.93
C ASP A 227 25.29 5.95 14.97
N ASP A 228 24.08 6.22 14.45
CA ASP A 228 23.01 5.21 14.39
C ASP A 228 23.43 3.99 13.54
N PRO A 229 23.00 2.75 13.89
CA PRO A 229 23.31 1.57 13.09
C PRO A 229 22.91 1.67 11.60
N ASN A 230 21.85 2.42 11.29
CA ASN A 230 21.39 2.65 9.93
C ASN A 230 22.24 3.69 9.17
N ALA A 231 23.10 4.47 9.86
CA ALA A 231 23.87 5.55 9.23
C ALA A 231 24.78 5.07 8.10
N VAL A 232 25.32 3.84 8.19
CA VAL A 232 26.14 3.26 7.12
C VAL A 232 25.31 3.02 5.86
N ASP A 233 24.12 2.44 6.02
CA ASP A 233 23.21 2.15 4.92
C ASP A 233 22.65 3.45 4.31
N VAL A 234 22.31 4.42 5.15
CA VAL A 234 21.87 5.75 4.72
C VAL A 234 22.96 6.48 3.92
N LYS A 235 24.22 6.48 4.39
CA LYS A 235 25.35 7.06 3.63
C LYS A 235 25.53 6.39 2.26
N ARG A 236 25.41 5.06 2.21
CA ARG A 236 25.48 4.31 0.94
C ARG A 236 24.35 4.73 0.01
N ARG A 237 23.12 4.83 0.52
CA ARG A 237 21.94 5.16 -0.27
C ARG A 237 21.97 6.60 -0.79
N LEU A 238 22.34 7.55 0.07
CA LEU A 238 22.55 8.95 -0.27
C LEU A 238 23.56 9.12 -1.42
N LYS A 239 24.67 8.35 -1.40
CA LYS A 239 25.64 8.35 -2.50
C LYS A 239 25.04 7.86 -3.82
N GLN A 240 24.20 6.82 -3.78
CA GLN A 240 23.53 6.30 -4.98
C GLN A 240 22.54 7.31 -5.55
N LEU A 241 21.68 7.90 -4.71
CA LEU A 241 20.68 8.89 -5.12
C LEU A 241 21.30 10.14 -5.74
N ARG A 242 22.42 10.62 -5.18
CA ARG A 242 23.16 11.75 -5.75
C ARG A 242 23.77 11.41 -7.11
N ALA A 243 24.30 10.20 -7.28
CA ALA A 243 24.88 9.78 -8.55
C ALA A 243 23.83 9.72 -9.67
N THR A 244 22.62 9.24 -9.36
CA THR A 244 21.49 9.19 -10.31
C THR A 244 20.91 10.57 -10.63
N ALA A 245 21.08 11.57 -9.77
CA ALA A 245 20.60 12.93 -10.02
C ALA A 245 21.55 13.77 -10.92
N THR A 246 22.80 13.34 -11.09
CA THR A 246 23.83 14.04 -11.89
C THR A 246 24.12 13.41 -13.25
N GLY A 247 23.51 12.28 -13.60
CA GLY A 247 23.68 11.58 -14.88
C GLY A 247 22.46 11.74 -15.77
#